data_AF-X0TIP8-F1
#
_entry.id   AF-X0TIP8-F1
#
_cell.length_a   1.000
_cell.length_b   1.000
_cell.length_c   1.000
_cell.angle_alpha   90.00
_cell.angle_beta   90.00
_cell.angle_gamma   90.00
#
_symmetry.space_group_name_H-M   'P 1'
#
loop_
_entity.id
_entity.type
_entity.pdbx_description
1 polymer ?
#
loop_
_entity_poly.entity_id
_entity_poly.type
_entity_poly.pdbx_seq_one_letter_code
_entity_poly.pdbx_strand_id
1 'polypeptide(L)'
;FLHQLSAASDDVTQKPSIMSELNKYIHNGGFTHVLVPDEWFHKLDGTLRGCEVPVVELLGDHWIPWAVDKKKTYMKENEIKNAIVFSDRFQDAYSGMVNMHCVLGGYDSSVFRDRGVERDIDVLIHGSLGEDTHNWVYSVRNWLADVLPKIGEEEGFRVERWGHPGYWPKGERPKGNFTGAYSEVLNRAKIAIGGSSHWRLALKKFYEVPACGAILLSDLPLEDKAFFEGRVIKVDPKKVRTVGYKEELGRTIVDTLVKYEDSKEKLQPFRSEQDC
;
A
#
# COMPACT_ATOMS: atom_id res chain seq x y z
N PHE A 1 -11.82 -8.06 -2.03
CA PHE A 1 -11.68 -8.76 -0.73
C PHE A 1 -11.39 -7.82 0.44
N LEU A 2 -10.18 -7.25 0.62
CA LEU A 2 -9.88 -6.41 1.81
C LEU A 2 -10.75 -5.16 1.94
N HIS A 3 -11.08 -4.48 0.83
CA HIS A 3 -12.02 -3.34 0.87
C HIS A 3 -13.43 -3.76 1.29
N GLN A 4 -13.86 -4.98 0.92
CA GLN A 4 -15.15 -5.53 1.36
C GLN A 4 -15.10 -5.94 2.84
N LEU A 5 -13.96 -6.46 3.31
CA LEU A 5 -13.73 -6.77 4.72
C LEU A 5 -13.67 -5.52 5.59
N SER A 6 -12.98 -4.46 5.16
CA SER A 6 -12.94 -3.18 5.86
C SER A 6 -14.30 -2.49 5.85
N ALA A 7 -15.03 -2.49 4.73
CA ALA A 7 -16.38 -1.93 4.67
C ALA A 7 -17.36 -2.70 5.57
N ALA A 8 -17.30 -4.03 5.55
CA ALA A 8 -18.09 -4.86 6.46
C ALA A 8 -17.68 -4.60 7.92
N SER A 9 -16.38 -4.50 8.23
CA SER A 9 -15.92 -4.16 9.57
C SER A 9 -16.36 -2.77 10.01
N ASP A 10 -16.33 -1.76 9.15
CA ASP A 10 -16.77 -0.40 9.48
C ASP A 10 -18.27 -0.39 9.80
N ASP A 11 -19.10 -1.09 9.01
CA ASP A 11 -20.53 -1.21 9.28
C ASP A 11 -20.83 -1.98 10.58
N VAL A 12 -19.97 -2.95 10.94
CA VAL A 12 -20.11 -3.81 12.12
C VAL A 12 -19.51 -3.20 13.38
N THR A 13 -18.50 -2.33 13.29
CA THR A 13 -17.81 -1.74 14.45
C THR A 13 -18.25 -0.30 14.75
N GLN A 14 -18.98 0.36 13.84
CA GLN A 14 -19.52 1.70 14.09
C GLN A 14 -20.90 1.74 14.75
N LYS A 15 -21.67 0.64 14.70
CA LYS A 15 -23.03 0.57 15.29
C LYS A 15 -23.07 0.03 16.73
N PRO A 16 -22.36 -1.07 17.06
CA PRO A 16 -22.30 -1.57 18.44
C PRO A 16 -21.39 -0.65 19.25
N SER A 17 -21.96 -0.05 20.28
CA SER A 17 -21.21 0.77 21.24
C SER A 17 -20.72 -0.04 22.44
N ILE A 18 -21.30 -1.23 22.66
CA ILE A 18 -20.99 -2.14 23.76
C ILE A 18 -20.94 -3.60 23.29
N MET A 19 -20.28 -4.46 24.06
CA MET A 19 -20.04 -5.87 23.71
C MET A 19 -21.33 -6.69 23.47
N SER A 20 -22.38 -6.46 24.27
CA SER A 20 -23.66 -7.20 24.12
C SER A 20 -24.35 -6.93 22.78
N GLU A 21 -24.21 -5.72 22.24
CA GLU A 21 -24.73 -5.37 20.91
C GLU A 21 -23.93 -6.07 19.81
N LEU A 22 -22.60 -6.12 19.96
CA LEU A 22 -21.72 -6.82 19.02
C LEU A 22 -22.02 -8.32 18.99
N ASN A 23 -22.13 -8.97 20.15
CA ASN A 23 -22.47 -10.40 20.24
C ASN A 23 -23.85 -10.71 19.65
N LYS A 24 -24.86 -9.87 19.90
CA LYS A 24 -26.18 -10.01 19.27
C LYS A 24 -26.09 -9.93 17.74
N TYR A 25 -25.27 -9.02 17.23
CA TYR A 25 -25.03 -8.88 15.79
C TYR A 25 -24.32 -10.11 15.21
N ILE A 26 -23.26 -10.59 15.88
CA ILE A 26 -22.53 -11.80 15.55
C ILE A 26 -23.48 -13.00 15.43
N HIS A 27 -24.30 -13.22 16.45
CA HIS A 27 -25.25 -14.32 16.50
C HIS A 27 -26.30 -14.26 15.38
N ASN A 28 -26.93 -13.10 15.21
CA ASN A 28 -27.98 -12.93 14.20
C ASN A 28 -27.46 -13.07 12.77
N GLY A 29 -26.21 -12.67 12.51
CA GLY A 29 -25.59 -12.80 11.20
C GLY A 29 -24.90 -14.15 10.95
N GLY A 30 -24.83 -15.02 11.95
CA GLY A 30 -24.12 -16.30 11.84
C GLY A 30 -22.61 -16.14 11.62
N PHE A 31 -22.02 -15.05 12.12
CA PHE A 31 -20.60 -14.79 11.96
C PHE A 31 -19.78 -15.70 12.86
N THR A 32 -18.62 -16.17 12.36
CA THR A 32 -17.74 -17.08 13.10
C THR A 32 -16.46 -16.40 13.60
N HIS A 33 -16.20 -15.17 13.15
CA HIS A 33 -15.00 -14.39 13.47
C HIS A 33 -15.31 -12.90 13.41
N VAL A 34 -14.55 -12.10 14.14
CA VAL A 34 -14.49 -10.64 13.98
C VAL A 34 -13.11 -10.27 13.46
N LEU A 35 -13.05 -9.63 12.29
CA LEU A 35 -11.81 -9.09 11.75
C LEU A 35 -11.70 -7.60 12.10
N VAL A 36 -10.56 -7.21 12.67
CA VAL A 36 -10.27 -5.83 13.02
C VAL A 36 -9.28 -5.25 12.00
N PRO A 37 -9.66 -4.22 11.22
CA PRO A 37 -8.76 -3.56 10.30
C PRO A 37 -7.75 -2.68 11.06
N ASP A 38 -6.52 -2.68 10.55
CA ASP A 38 -5.33 -2.04 11.13
C ASP A 38 -5.55 -0.58 11.59
N GLU A 39 -6.29 0.22 10.80
CA GLU A 39 -6.36 1.68 10.91
C GLU A 39 -7.38 2.24 11.90
N TRP A 40 -8.21 1.40 12.54
CA TRP A 40 -9.19 1.87 13.52
C TRP A 40 -8.98 1.19 14.86
N PHE A 41 -8.13 1.81 15.68
CA PHE A 41 -8.26 1.66 17.13
C PHE A 41 -9.66 2.20 17.49
N HIS A 42 -10.57 1.26 17.76
CA HIS A 42 -12.01 1.41 17.68
C HIS A 42 -12.59 2.66 18.36
N LYS A 43 -13.74 3.10 17.86
CA LYS A 43 -14.71 3.94 18.59
C LYS A 43 -15.60 3.15 19.54
N LEU A 44 -15.41 1.83 19.66
CA LEU A 44 -15.97 1.09 20.78
C LEU A 44 -15.32 1.68 22.04
N ASP A 45 -16.11 2.35 22.88
CA ASP A 45 -15.70 2.87 24.18
C ASP A 45 -15.36 1.75 25.19
N GLY A 46 -15.00 0.56 24.68
CA GLY A 46 -14.83 -0.66 25.46
C GLY A 46 -13.89 -1.67 24.79
N THR A 47 -13.49 -2.63 25.60
CA THR A 47 -12.68 -3.80 25.23
C THR A 47 -13.46 -4.77 24.33
N LEU A 48 -12.75 -5.46 23.44
CA LEU A 48 -13.21 -6.64 22.71
C LEU A 48 -13.20 -7.93 23.56
N ARG A 49 -12.78 -7.86 24.82
CA ARG A 49 -12.87 -8.99 25.76
C ARG A 49 -14.33 -9.41 25.93
N GLY A 50 -14.59 -10.71 25.82
CA GLY A 50 -15.94 -11.27 25.89
C GLY A 50 -16.67 -11.33 24.54
N CYS A 51 -15.98 -11.07 23.43
CA CYS A 51 -16.49 -11.42 22.10
C CYS A 51 -16.76 -12.94 22.04
N GLU A 52 -17.96 -13.32 21.58
CA GLU A 52 -18.38 -14.73 21.51
C GLU A 52 -17.64 -15.55 20.45
N VAL A 53 -16.97 -14.87 19.51
CA VAL A 53 -16.20 -15.48 18.43
C VAL A 53 -14.75 -14.98 18.44
N PRO A 54 -13.81 -15.73 17.87
CA PRO A 54 -12.42 -15.29 17.78
C PRO A 54 -12.29 -13.93 17.08
N VAL A 55 -11.54 -13.04 17.72
CA VAL A 55 -11.10 -11.78 17.14
C VAL A 55 -9.78 -12.01 16.42
N VAL A 56 -9.70 -11.51 15.19
CA VAL A 56 -8.52 -11.60 14.33
C VAL A 56 -8.10 -10.19 13.96
N GLU A 57 -6.82 -9.88 14.20
CA GLU A 57 -6.25 -8.58 13.82
C GLU A 57 -5.77 -8.63 12.36
N LEU A 58 -6.00 -7.58 11.58
CA LEU A 58 -5.35 -7.40 10.29
C LEU A 58 -4.15 -6.46 10.49
N LEU A 59 -2.92 -7.00 10.43
CA LEU A 59 -1.71 -6.17 10.46
C LEU A 59 -1.33 -5.81 9.01
N GLY A 60 -1.66 -4.58 8.64
CA GLY A 60 -1.42 -3.96 7.34
C GLY A 60 -0.05 -3.28 7.23
N ASP A 61 0.09 -2.31 6.34
CA ASP A 61 1.38 -1.88 5.78
C ASP A 61 2.01 -0.61 6.40
N HIS A 62 1.29 0.06 7.29
CA HIS A 62 1.62 1.40 7.80
C HIS A 62 2.18 1.40 9.23
N TRP A 63 2.78 0.29 9.66
CA TRP A 63 3.28 0.18 11.02
C TRP A 63 4.42 1.15 11.28
N ILE A 64 4.09 2.17 12.06
CA ILE A 64 5.05 3.09 12.60
C ILE A 64 5.58 2.49 13.91
N PRO A 65 6.90 2.53 14.20
CA PRO A 65 7.46 1.92 15.42
C PRO A 65 6.74 2.32 16.72
N TRP A 66 6.30 3.58 16.87
CA TRP A 66 5.56 4.00 18.07
C TRP A 66 4.18 3.34 18.22
N ALA A 67 3.56 2.90 17.12
CA ALA A 67 2.25 2.27 17.15
C ALA A 67 2.33 0.78 17.56
N VAL A 68 3.48 0.14 17.35
CA VAL A 68 3.67 -1.30 17.63
C VAL A 68 3.38 -1.61 19.10
N ASP A 69 3.95 -0.86 20.04
CA ASP A 69 3.75 -1.11 21.47
C ASP A 69 2.31 -0.86 21.91
N LYS A 70 1.67 0.15 21.32
CA LYS A 70 0.24 0.42 21.54
C LYS A 70 -0.62 -0.75 21.06
N LYS A 71 -0.32 -1.31 19.88
CA LYS A 71 -1.08 -2.46 19.35
C LYS A 71 -0.81 -3.73 20.14
N LYS A 72 0.44 -3.99 20.57
CA LYS A 72 0.75 -5.11 21.48
C LYS A 72 -0.07 -5.05 22.76
N THR A 73 -0.13 -3.87 23.39
CA THR A 73 -0.94 -3.63 24.58
C THR A 73 -2.42 -3.91 24.29
N TYR A 74 -2.95 -3.32 23.21
CA TYR A 74 -4.32 -3.54 22.77
C TYR A 74 -4.64 -5.03 22.54
N MET A 75 -3.80 -5.76 21.81
CA MET A 75 -4.03 -7.19 21.52
C MET A 75 -4.00 -8.02 22.79
N LYS A 76 -3.10 -7.70 23.73
CA LYS A 76 -3.02 -8.36 25.04
C LYS A 76 -4.26 -8.10 25.90
N GLU A 77 -4.71 -6.85 26.01
CA GLU A 77 -5.88 -6.45 26.79
C GLU A 77 -7.18 -7.07 26.25
N ASN A 78 -7.23 -7.31 24.95
CA ASN A 78 -8.37 -7.89 24.25
C ASN A 78 -8.26 -9.39 23.98
N GLU A 79 -7.21 -10.05 24.50
CA GLU A 79 -6.98 -11.50 24.35
C GLU A 79 -6.97 -11.97 22.88
N ILE A 80 -6.52 -11.10 21.97
CA ILE A 80 -6.40 -11.39 20.54
C ILE A 80 -5.22 -12.33 20.34
N LYS A 81 -5.50 -13.52 19.78
CA LYS A 81 -4.51 -14.58 19.57
C LYS A 81 -4.15 -14.81 18.11
N ASN A 82 -4.87 -14.21 17.17
CA ASN A 82 -4.69 -14.43 15.74
C ASN A 82 -4.51 -13.10 15.02
N ALA A 83 -3.58 -13.07 14.07
CA ALA A 83 -3.39 -11.95 13.17
C ALA A 83 -3.27 -12.45 11.73
N ILE A 84 -3.94 -11.79 10.79
CA ILE A 84 -3.68 -11.92 9.36
C ILE A 84 -2.60 -10.91 9.01
N VAL A 85 -1.55 -11.38 8.34
CA VAL A 85 -0.39 -10.57 7.95
C VAL A 85 -0.09 -10.75 6.47
N PHE A 86 0.52 -9.75 5.85
CA PHE A 86 0.97 -9.84 4.45
C PHE A 86 2.48 -10.12 4.31
N SER A 87 3.13 -10.39 5.44
CA SER A 87 4.58 -10.42 5.58
C SER A 87 4.98 -11.23 6.80
N ASP A 88 6.02 -12.03 6.69
CA ASP A 88 6.62 -12.72 7.84
C ASP A 88 7.45 -11.78 8.71
N ARG A 89 7.82 -10.58 8.20
CA ARG A 89 8.54 -9.57 8.98
C ARG A 89 7.74 -9.06 10.18
N PHE A 90 6.43 -9.28 10.22
CA PHE A 90 5.64 -9.02 11.44
C PHE A 90 6.11 -9.86 12.62
N GLN A 91 6.77 -11.01 12.39
CA GLN A 91 7.37 -11.82 13.45
C GLN A 91 8.45 -11.04 14.20
N ASP A 92 9.22 -10.16 13.55
CA ASP A 92 10.24 -9.32 14.21
C ASP A 92 9.63 -8.52 15.38
N ALA A 93 8.40 -8.04 15.21
CA ALA A 93 7.70 -7.26 16.21
C ALA A 93 6.82 -8.13 17.14
N TYR A 94 6.12 -9.13 16.62
CA TYR A 94 5.01 -9.80 17.32
C TYR A 94 5.27 -11.30 17.63
N SER A 95 6.51 -11.78 17.46
CA SER A 95 6.87 -13.17 17.77
C SER A 95 6.44 -13.60 19.17
N GLY A 96 5.81 -14.78 19.24
CA GLY A 96 5.29 -15.36 20.48
C GLY A 96 4.06 -14.68 21.08
N MET A 97 3.57 -13.58 20.49
CA MET A 97 2.39 -12.87 21.00
C MET A 97 1.10 -13.35 20.35
N VAL A 98 1.12 -13.60 19.04
CA VAL A 98 -0.04 -14.04 18.25
C VAL A 98 0.34 -15.08 17.21
N ASN A 99 -0.64 -15.91 16.85
CA ASN A 99 -0.57 -16.79 15.70
C ASN A 99 -0.74 -15.95 14.43
N MET A 100 0.26 -15.97 13.56
CA MET A 100 0.24 -15.25 12.30
C MET A 100 -0.25 -16.14 11.17
N HIS A 101 -1.22 -15.62 10.41
CA HIS A 101 -1.78 -16.22 9.22
C HIS A 101 -1.33 -15.38 8.04
N CYS A 102 -0.22 -15.77 7.42
CA CYS A 102 0.34 -15.04 6.29
C CYS A 102 -0.53 -15.25 5.04
N VAL A 103 -0.90 -14.16 4.39
CA VAL A 103 -1.67 -14.15 3.15
C VAL A 103 -0.96 -13.30 2.10
N LEU A 104 -1.10 -13.66 0.83
CA LEU A 104 -0.53 -12.87 -0.26
C LEU A 104 -1.25 -11.53 -0.39
N GLY A 105 -0.47 -10.47 -0.57
CA GLY A 105 -0.97 -9.18 -1.00
C GLY A 105 -1.59 -9.29 -2.39
N GLY A 106 -2.75 -8.68 -2.60
CA GLY A 106 -3.46 -8.70 -3.88
C GLY A 106 -4.07 -7.35 -4.23
N TYR A 107 -4.39 -7.19 -5.50
CA TYR A 107 -5.10 -6.03 -6.05
C TYR A 107 -6.40 -6.47 -6.74
N ASP A 108 -7.30 -5.52 -6.97
CA ASP A 108 -8.53 -5.80 -7.71
C ASP A 108 -8.27 -5.69 -9.22
N SER A 109 -8.12 -6.83 -9.88
CA SER A 109 -7.83 -6.90 -11.32
C SER A 109 -8.99 -6.43 -12.21
N SER A 110 -10.22 -6.35 -11.67
CA SER A 110 -11.33 -5.75 -12.40
C SER A 110 -11.19 -4.22 -12.51
N VAL A 111 -10.43 -3.61 -11.59
CA VAL A 111 -10.15 -2.17 -11.55
C VAL A 111 -8.77 -1.87 -12.12
N PHE A 112 -7.72 -2.49 -11.58
CA PHE A 112 -6.34 -2.29 -11.99
C PHE A 112 -5.97 -3.30 -13.07
N ARG A 113 -5.96 -2.82 -14.31
CA ARG A 113 -5.57 -3.56 -15.51
C ARG A 113 -5.07 -2.58 -16.56
N ASP A 114 -4.17 -3.04 -17.43
CA ASP A 114 -3.73 -2.27 -18.59
C ASP A 114 -4.91 -2.15 -19.56
N ARG A 115 -5.36 -0.92 -19.78
CA ARG A 115 -6.48 -0.60 -20.67
C ARG A 115 -6.02 -0.33 -22.10
N GLY A 116 -4.72 -0.39 -22.37
CA GLY A 116 -4.16 -0.12 -23.71
C GLY A 116 -4.41 1.30 -24.20
N VAL A 117 -4.58 2.25 -23.27
CA VAL A 117 -4.81 3.67 -23.59
C VAL A 117 -3.48 4.38 -23.86
N GLU A 118 -3.54 5.52 -24.54
CA GLU A 118 -2.39 6.39 -24.73
C GLU A 118 -1.81 6.85 -23.39
N ARG A 119 -0.48 6.78 -23.27
CA ARG A 119 0.25 7.20 -22.07
C ARG A 119 0.87 8.57 -22.27
N ASP A 120 0.16 9.61 -21.85
CA ASP A 120 0.54 11.01 -22.01
C ASP A 120 1.27 11.60 -20.78
N ILE A 121 1.48 10.80 -19.74
CA ILE A 121 2.26 11.15 -18.54
C ILE A 121 3.57 10.37 -18.57
N ASP A 122 4.72 11.04 -18.60
CA ASP A 122 6.01 10.34 -18.60
C ASP A 122 6.32 9.75 -17.22
N VAL A 123 6.18 10.55 -16.15
CA VAL A 123 6.39 10.10 -14.78
C VAL A 123 5.24 10.57 -13.87
N LEU A 124 4.63 9.62 -13.16
CA LEU A 124 3.58 9.88 -12.18
C LEU A 124 4.12 9.76 -10.74
N ILE A 125 4.03 10.86 -10.00
CA ILE A 125 4.22 10.89 -8.54
C ILE A 125 2.87 10.67 -7.88
N HIS A 126 2.72 9.64 -7.04
CA HIS A 126 1.44 9.35 -6.41
C HIS A 126 1.56 8.70 -5.03
N GLY A 127 0.43 8.68 -4.31
CA GLY A 127 0.31 8.08 -2.99
C GLY A 127 0.58 9.07 -1.85
N SER A 128 0.64 8.54 -0.63
CA SER A 128 0.88 9.33 0.59
C SER A 128 2.30 9.88 0.58
N LEU A 129 2.43 11.19 0.75
CA LEU A 129 3.70 11.95 0.78
C LEU A 129 3.88 12.66 2.13
N GLY A 130 5.02 13.34 2.31
CA GLY A 130 5.55 13.84 3.58
C GLY A 130 4.62 14.63 4.53
N GLU A 131 3.59 15.30 4.04
CA GLU A 131 2.59 15.97 4.89
C GLU A 131 1.49 15.02 5.38
N ASP A 132 1.10 14.05 4.54
CA ASP A 132 0.10 13.02 4.86
C ASP A 132 0.66 11.93 5.79
N THR A 133 1.98 11.74 5.76
CA THR A 133 2.71 10.73 6.53
C THR A 133 4.08 11.24 6.90
N HIS A 134 4.54 10.96 8.13
CA HIS A 134 5.89 11.34 8.54
C HIS A 134 6.93 10.92 7.49
N ASN A 135 7.82 11.84 7.10
CA ASN A 135 8.78 11.67 6.00
C ASN A 135 9.59 10.36 6.02
N TRP A 136 9.82 9.81 7.20
CA TRP A 136 10.59 8.59 7.41
C TRP A 136 9.81 7.30 7.09
N VAL A 137 8.48 7.34 6.98
CA VAL A 137 7.63 6.17 6.69
C VAL A 137 7.85 5.68 5.25
N TYR A 138 7.96 6.60 4.30
CA TYR A 138 8.16 6.31 2.87
C TYR A 138 9.35 7.11 2.32
N SER A 139 10.54 6.89 2.88
CA SER A 139 11.74 7.69 2.61
C SER A 139 12.09 7.79 1.11
N VAL A 140 12.07 6.68 0.39
CA VAL A 140 12.36 6.64 -1.07
C VAL A 140 11.29 7.36 -1.86
N ARG A 141 10.00 7.15 -1.54
CA ARG A 141 8.89 7.83 -2.23
C ARG A 141 8.95 9.34 -2.06
N ASN A 142 9.19 9.80 -0.83
CA ASN A 142 9.31 11.22 -0.52
C ASN A 142 10.52 11.85 -1.22
N TRP A 143 11.65 11.13 -1.27
CA TRP A 143 12.80 11.57 -2.04
C TRP A 143 12.49 11.69 -3.54
N LEU A 144 11.88 10.66 -4.14
CA LEU A 144 11.44 10.68 -5.54
C LEU A 144 10.51 11.87 -5.81
N ALA A 145 9.54 12.11 -4.94
CA ALA A 145 8.61 13.21 -5.08
C ALA A 145 9.31 14.59 -5.07
N ASP A 146 10.39 14.77 -4.31
CA ASP A 146 11.18 16.01 -4.27
C ASP A 146 12.08 16.19 -5.49
N VAL A 147 12.73 15.12 -5.97
CA VAL A 147 13.75 15.23 -7.03
C VAL A 147 13.17 15.18 -8.43
N LEU A 148 12.12 14.38 -8.67
CA LEU A 148 11.60 14.14 -10.02
C LEU A 148 11.09 15.39 -10.75
N PRO A 149 10.38 16.35 -10.11
CA PRO A 149 9.97 17.57 -10.80
C PRO A 149 11.15 18.36 -11.35
N LYS A 150 12.25 18.45 -10.58
CA LYS A 150 13.48 19.16 -10.97
C LYS A 150 14.19 18.44 -12.12
N ILE A 151 14.29 17.11 -12.02
CA ILE A 151 14.86 16.29 -13.10
C ILE A 151 14.01 16.43 -14.37
N GLY A 152 12.68 16.39 -14.26
CA GLY A 152 11.78 16.52 -15.40
C GLY A 152 11.89 17.87 -16.10
N GLU A 153 12.07 18.96 -15.34
CA GLU A 153 12.34 20.28 -15.89
C GLU A 153 13.70 20.34 -16.61
N GLU A 154 14.75 19.76 -16.01
CA GLU A 154 16.11 19.74 -16.56
C GLU A 154 16.23 18.87 -17.83
N GLU A 155 15.58 17.71 -17.84
CA GLU A 155 15.69 16.69 -18.90
C GLU A 155 14.52 16.74 -19.91
N GLY A 156 13.50 17.57 -19.67
CA GLY A 156 12.40 17.82 -20.59
C GLY A 156 11.32 16.74 -20.66
N PHE A 157 11.02 16.04 -19.55
CA PHE A 157 9.91 15.06 -19.48
C PHE A 157 8.79 15.52 -18.55
N ARG A 158 7.56 15.07 -18.84
CA ARG A 158 6.35 15.48 -18.12
C ARG A 158 6.20 14.71 -16.81
N VAL A 159 6.19 15.44 -15.70
CA VAL A 159 5.92 14.90 -14.36
C VAL A 159 4.52 15.34 -13.91
N GLU A 160 3.65 14.37 -13.60
CA GLU A 160 2.36 14.66 -12.97
C GLU A 160 2.35 14.21 -11.50
N ARG A 161 1.55 14.89 -10.69
CA ARG A 161 1.29 14.53 -9.29
C ARG A 161 -0.18 14.15 -9.12
N TRP A 162 -0.41 12.97 -8.55
CA TRP A 162 -1.72 12.53 -8.08
C TRP A 162 -1.69 12.33 -6.57
N GLY A 163 -2.27 13.29 -5.84
CA GLY A 163 -2.32 13.24 -4.38
C GLY A 163 -2.98 11.96 -3.88
N HIS A 164 -2.53 11.46 -2.72
CA HIS A 164 -3.31 10.48 -1.98
C HIS A 164 -4.69 11.09 -1.71
N PRO A 165 -5.78 10.30 -1.73
CA PRO A 165 -7.06 10.81 -1.24
C PRO A 165 -6.99 11.18 0.26
N GLY A 166 -5.87 10.89 0.95
CA GLY A 166 -5.72 11.21 2.36
C GLY A 166 -6.71 10.48 3.27
N TYR A 167 -6.55 10.73 4.56
CA TYR A 167 -7.62 10.55 5.53
C TYR A 167 -8.49 11.80 5.47
N TRP A 168 -9.54 11.77 4.64
CA TRP A 168 -10.45 12.91 4.56
C TRP A 168 -10.96 13.29 5.96
N PRO A 169 -11.00 14.58 6.30
CA PRO A 169 -11.79 15.04 7.42
C PRO A 169 -13.21 14.48 7.32
N LYS A 170 -13.85 14.21 8.47
CA LYS A 170 -15.19 13.63 8.53
C LYS A 170 -16.15 14.39 7.61
N GLY A 171 -16.64 13.74 6.56
CA GLY A 171 -17.61 14.31 5.61
C GLY A 171 -17.02 14.83 4.29
N GLU A 172 -15.69 14.84 4.13
CA GLU A 172 -15.03 15.36 2.93
C GLU A 172 -14.58 14.26 1.95
N ARG A 173 -14.76 12.98 2.30
CA ARG A 173 -14.47 11.86 1.39
C ARG A 173 -15.28 12.04 0.10
N PRO A 174 -14.63 12.17 -1.08
CA PRO A 174 -15.30 12.31 -2.35
C PRO A 174 -16.28 11.16 -2.50
N LYS A 175 -17.54 11.52 -2.74
CA LYS A 175 -18.55 10.56 -3.17
C LYS A 175 -18.20 10.17 -4.61
N GLY A 176 -17.51 9.05 -4.81
CA GLY A 176 -17.09 8.61 -6.14
C GLY A 176 -16.14 7.41 -6.13
N ASN A 177 -15.92 6.83 -7.33
CA ASN A 177 -15.01 5.70 -7.54
C ASN A 177 -13.54 6.16 -7.56
N PHE A 178 -13.00 6.54 -6.40
CA PHE A 178 -11.60 6.99 -6.28
C PHE A 178 -10.62 5.95 -6.84
N THR A 179 -10.85 4.67 -6.55
CA THR A 179 -10.02 3.57 -7.04
C THR A 179 -10.02 3.50 -8.57
N GLY A 180 -11.17 3.74 -9.20
CA GLY A 180 -11.30 3.85 -10.66
C GLY A 180 -10.53 5.03 -11.24
N ALA A 181 -10.68 6.23 -10.67
CA ALA A 181 -9.96 7.43 -11.10
C ALA A 181 -8.44 7.26 -10.94
N TYR A 182 -8.01 6.66 -9.83
CA TYR A 182 -6.59 6.34 -9.61
C TYR A 182 -6.06 5.34 -10.64
N SER A 183 -6.81 4.29 -10.94
CA SER A 183 -6.48 3.33 -12.02
C SER A 183 -6.39 4.01 -13.39
N GLU A 184 -7.25 4.97 -13.69
CA GLU A 184 -7.22 5.74 -14.94
C GLU A 184 -5.94 6.56 -15.08
N VAL A 185 -5.51 7.21 -14.00
CA VAL A 185 -4.28 8.00 -13.98
C VAL A 185 -3.04 7.10 -14.11
N LEU A 186 -3.04 5.93 -13.45
CA LEU A 186 -1.97 4.93 -13.65
C LEU A 186 -1.89 4.45 -15.10
N ASN A 187 -3.03 4.27 -15.76
CA ASN A 187 -3.09 3.84 -17.16
C ASN A 187 -2.55 4.89 -18.14
N ARG A 188 -2.54 6.18 -17.77
CA ARG A 188 -1.95 7.28 -18.55
C ARG A 188 -0.44 7.44 -18.32
N ALA A 189 0.13 6.82 -17.29
CA ALA A 189 1.53 6.98 -16.91
C ALA A 189 2.44 5.94 -17.59
N LYS A 190 3.60 6.36 -18.11
CA LYS A 190 4.65 5.45 -18.57
C LYS A 190 5.43 4.86 -17.38
N ILE A 191 5.89 5.73 -16.48
CA ILE A 191 6.57 5.37 -15.23
C ILE A 191 5.73 5.90 -14.06
N ALA A 192 5.55 5.12 -13.00
CA ALA A 192 4.93 5.59 -11.77
C ALA A 192 5.76 5.22 -10.54
N ILE A 193 5.83 6.11 -9.56
CA ILE A 193 6.67 5.90 -8.38
C ILE A 193 6.04 4.94 -7.37
N GLY A 194 6.87 4.10 -6.78
CA GLY A 194 6.51 3.25 -5.67
C GLY A 194 7.11 3.72 -4.36
N GLY A 195 7.81 2.81 -3.71
CA GLY A 195 8.40 2.96 -2.39
C GLY A 195 7.89 1.86 -1.49
N SER A 196 8.80 1.05 -0.96
CA SER A 196 8.51 0.10 0.10
C SER A 196 8.13 0.84 1.40
N SER A 197 7.50 0.13 2.34
CA SER A 197 7.20 0.71 3.67
C SER A 197 8.47 0.95 4.48
N HIS A 198 8.35 1.56 5.67
CA HIS A 198 9.43 1.62 6.64
C HIS A 198 10.09 0.25 6.91
N TRP A 199 9.27 -0.80 6.96
CA TRP A 199 9.70 -2.19 7.16
C TRP A 199 10.16 -2.89 5.88
N ARG A 200 10.24 -2.14 4.77
CA ARG A 200 10.56 -2.60 3.43
C ARG A 200 9.63 -3.69 2.90
N LEU A 201 8.34 -3.54 3.20
CA LEU A 201 7.28 -4.41 2.67
C LEU A 201 6.89 -3.99 1.26
N ALA A 202 6.50 -4.97 0.44
CA ALA A 202 5.85 -4.71 -0.83
C ALA A 202 4.45 -4.16 -0.56
N LEU A 203 4.22 -2.91 -0.95
CA LEU A 203 2.93 -2.24 -0.81
C LEU A 203 2.03 -2.53 -2.01
N LYS A 204 0.73 -2.26 -1.91
CA LYS A 204 -0.23 -2.44 -3.02
C LYS A 204 0.24 -1.86 -4.36
N LYS A 205 0.95 -0.73 -4.33
CA LYS A 205 1.53 -0.07 -5.52
C LYS A 205 2.52 -0.94 -6.30
N PHE A 206 3.20 -1.88 -5.65
CA PHE A 206 4.05 -2.87 -6.32
C PHE A 206 3.28 -3.78 -7.27
N TYR A 207 1.97 -3.89 -7.07
CA TYR A 207 1.07 -4.70 -7.87
C TYR A 207 0.17 -3.82 -8.75
N GLU A 208 -0.43 -2.76 -8.20
CA GLU A 208 -1.37 -1.87 -8.91
C GLU A 208 -0.73 -1.11 -10.09
N VAL A 209 0.49 -0.57 -9.91
CA VAL A 209 1.21 0.17 -10.95
C VAL A 209 1.47 -0.69 -12.18
N PRO A 210 2.15 -1.84 -12.04
CA PRO A 210 2.43 -2.70 -13.19
C PRO A 210 1.19 -3.40 -13.74
N ALA A 211 0.19 -3.72 -12.92
CA ALA A 211 -1.08 -4.22 -13.42
C ALA A 211 -1.76 -3.25 -14.39
N CYS A 212 -1.58 -1.94 -14.20
CA CYS A 212 -2.03 -0.89 -15.11
C CYS A 212 -1.05 -0.61 -16.27
N GLY A 213 -0.04 -1.46 -16.50
CA GLY A 213 0.92 -1.36 -17.60
C GLY A 213 1.99 -0.26 -17.47
N ALA A 214 2.07 0.42 -16.33
CA ALA A 214 3.12 1.40 -16.05
C ALA A 214 4.38 0.73 -15.46
N ILE A 215 5.56 1.25 -15.78
CA ILE A 215 6.82 0.78 -15.20
C ILE A 215 6.95 1.33 -13.78
N LEU A 216 7.23 0.46 -12.81
CA LEU A 216 7.40 0.85 -11.41
C LEU A 216 8.81 1.42 -11.17
N LEU A 217 8.89 2.64 -10.63
CA LEU A 217 10.12 3.27 -10.13
C LEU A 217 10.13 3.23 -8.60
N SER A 218 10.93 2.35 -8.01
CA SER A 218 10.88 2.09 -6.56
C SER A 218 12.19 1.51 -6.03
N ASP A 219 12.40 1.58 -4.72
CA ASP A 219 13.30 0.63 -4.07
C ASP A 219 12.71 -0.78 -4.06
N LEU A 220 13.57 -1.77 -3.83
CA LEU A 220 13.12 -3.15 -3.70
C LEU A 220 12.62 -3.44 -2.29
N PRO A 221 11.49 -4.15 -2.13
CA PRO A 221 11.10 -4.69 -0.84
C PRO A 221 12.10 -5.77 -0.42
N LEU A 222 12.13 -6.08 0.88
CA LEU A 222 12.94 -7.19 1.38
C LEU A 222 12.30 -8.53 1.04
N GLU A 223 10.99 -8.62 1.21
CA GLU A 223 10.18 -9.73 0.73
C GLU A 223 9.98 -9.61 -0.78
N ASP A 224 9.87 -10.73 -1.47
CA ASP A 224 9.71 -10.79 -2.93
C ASP A 224 10.80 -10.05 -3.72
N LYS A 225 11.96 -9.78 -3.10
CA LYS A 225 13.07 -9.10 -3.77
C LYS A 225 13.43 -9.79 -5.08
N ALA A 226 13.51 -11.12 -5.09
CA ALA A 226 13.84 -11.90 -6.29
C ALA A 226 12.77 -11.75 -7.40
N PHE A 227 11.51 -11.52 -7.02
CA PHE A 227 10.43 -11.26 -7.95
C PHE A 227 10.52 -9.85 -8.55
N PHE A 228 10.86 -8.83 -7.76
CA PHE A 228 10.95 -7.46 -8.27
C PHE A 228 12.32 -7.10 -8.89
N GLU A 229 13.40 -7.82 -8.55
CA GLU A 229 14.73 -7.57 -9.11
C GLU A 229 14.71 -7.76 -10.64
N GLY A 230 15.22 -6.75 -11.36
CA GLY A 230 15.21 -6.74 -12.83
C GLY A 230 13.85 -6.45 -13.47
N ARG A 231 12.78 -6.25 -12.66
CA ARG A 231 11.42 -5.97 -13.14
C ARG A 231 10.92 -4.57 -12.75
N VAL A 232 11.77 -3.74 -12.16
CA VAL A 232 11.45 -2.36 -11.74
C VAL A 232 12.64 -1.46 -12.04
N ILE A 233 12.42 -0.15 -12.19
CA ILE A 233 13.51 0.82 -12.14
C ILE A 233 13.88 0.97 -10.67
N LYS A 234 15.05 0.44 -10.33
CA LYS A 234 15.49 0.33 -8.94
C LYS A 234 16.09 1.63 -8.42
N VAL A 235 15.53 2.13 -7.33
CA VAL A 235 16.16 3.16 -6.49
C VAL A 235 16.90 2.48 -5.35
N ASP A 236 18.17 2.82 -5.13
CA ASP A 236 18.92 2.35 -3.97
C ASP A 236 18.72 3.33 -2.80
N PRO A 237 18.04 2.93 -1.71
CA PRO A 237 17.83 3.79 -0.55
C PRO A 237 19.13 4.33 0.06
N LYS A 238 20.26 3.64 -0.14
CA LYS A 238 21.57 4.08 0.39
C LYS A 238 22.20 5.20 -0.45
N LYS A 239 21.80 5.35 -1.71
CA LYS A 239 22.35 6.35 -2.64
C LYS A 239 21.52 7.64 -2.71
N VAL A 240 20.32 7.68 -2.15
CA VAL A 240 19.41 8.87 -2.25
C VAL A 240 20.02 10.18 -1.73
N ARG A 241 21.11 10.13 -0.95
CA ARG A 241 21.83 11.31 -0.44
C ARG A 241 23.24 11.49 -1.01
N THR A 242 23.66 10.64 -1.94
CA THR A 242 25.00 10.74 -2.54
C THR A 242 25.01 11.71 -3.71
N VAL A 243 26.08 12.49 -3.83
CA VAL A 243 26.31 13.40 -4.97
C VAL A 243 26.32 12.61 -6.28
N GLY A 244 25.65 13.11 -7.32
CA GLY A 244 25.62 12.47 -8.64
C GLY A 244 24.47 11.47 -8.86
N TYR A 245 23.75 11.07 -7.81
CA TYR A 245 22.70 10.06 -7.93
C TYR A 245 21.42 10.59 -8.59
N LYS A 246 21.13 11.89 -8.42
CA LYS A 246 20.01 12.55 -9.11
C LYS A 246 20.23 12.51 -10.63
N GLU A 247 21.45 12.78 -11.07
CA GLU A 247 21.87 12.81 -12.46
C GLU A 247 21.89 11.39 -13.06
N GLU A 248 22.33 10.38 -12.29
CA GLU A 248 22.23 8.96 -12.67
C GLU A 248 20.76 8.54 -12.88
N LEU A 249 19.88 8.94 -11.96
CA LEU A 249 18.45 8.68 -12.08
C LEU A 249 17.84 9.38 -13.30
N GLY A 250 18.19 10.64 -13.54
CA GLY A 250 17.73 11.40 -14.72
C GLY A 250 18.06 10.69 -16.03
N ARG A 251 19.33 10.31 -16.22
CA ARG A 251 19.74 9.51 -17.39
C ARG A 251 18.96 8.21 -17.53
N THR A 252 18.77 7.50 -16.41
CA THR A 252 18.02 6.24 -16.40
C THR A 252 16.56 6.44 -16.84
N ILE A 253 15.91 7.51 -16.37
CA ILE A 253 14.53 7.83 -16.75
C ILE A 253 14.44 8.20 -18.23
N VAL A 254 15.32 9.09 -18.71
CA VAL A 254 15.36 9.49 -20.13
C VAL A 254 15.57 8.28 -21.03
N ASP A 255 16.57 7.45 -20.73
CA ASP A 255 16.85 6.22 -21.49
C ASP A 255 15.64 5.27 -21.51
N THR A 256 14.95 5.15 -20.37
CA THR A 256 13.73 4.33 -20.26
C THR A 256 12.58 4.91 -21.09
N LEU A 257 12.38 6.23 -21.06
CA LEU A 257 11.31 6.89 -21.81
C LEU A 257 11.55 6.82 -23.33
N VAL A 258 12.80 6.96 -23.78
CA VAL A 258 13.19 6.81 -25.20
C VAL A 258 12.95 5.37 -25.67
N LYS A 259 13.22 4.38 -24.81
CA LYS A 259 13.08 2.94 -25.09
C LYS A 259 11.86 2.35 -24.37
N TYR A 260 10.76 3.10 -24.30
CA TYR A 260 9.66 2.75 -23.42
C TYR A 260 9.06 1.38 -23.74
N GLU A 261 8.77 1.08 -25.01
CA GLU A 261 8.18 -0.20 -25.41
C GLU A 261 9.08 -1.39 -25.04
N ASP A 262 10.38 -1.32 -25.41
CA ASP A 262 11.37 -2.34 -25.06
C ASP A 262 11.56 -2.49 -23.53
N SER A 263 11.43 -1.38 -22.80
CA SER A 263 11.62 -1.36 -21.35
C SER A 263 10.39 -1.89 -20.63
N LYS A 264 9.18 -1.58 -21.12
CA LYS A 264 7.90 -2.08 -20.59
C LYS A 264 7.89 -3.60 -20.59
N GLU A 265 8.27 -4.24 -21.70
CA GLU A 265 8.31 -5.71 -21.79
C GLU A 265 9.25 -6.36 -20.75
N LYS A 266 10.34 -5.67 -20.38
CA LYS A 266 11.34 -6.18 -19.43
C LYS A 266 11.01 -5.84 -17.98
N LEU A 267 10.46 -4.65 -17.73
CA LEU A 267 10.26 -4.05 -16.41
C LEU A 267 8.80 -4.13 -15.92
N GLN A 268 8.07 -5.16 -16.34
CA GLN A 268 6.72 -5.46 -15.87
C GLN A 268 6.74 -6.76 -15.04
N PRO A 269 6.49 -6.71 -13.73
CA PRO A 269 6.47 -7.89 -12.85
C PRO A 269 5.34 -8.88 -13.14
N PHE A 270 4.22 -8.42 -13.70
CA PHE A 270 3.10 -9.28 -14.09
C PHE A 270 3.12 -9.41 -15.59
N ARG A 271 3.48 -10.58 -16.10
CA ARG A 271 3.23 -10.89 -17.52
C ARG A 271 1.74 -11.25 -17.66
N SER A 272 1.25 -11.21 -18.90
CA SER A 272 -0.11 -11.58 -19.30
C SER A 272 -0.70 -12.77 -18.53
N GLU A 273 -2.04 -12.86 -18.46
CA GLU A 273 -2.92 -13.81 -17.75
C GLU A 273 -2.48 -15.29 -17.61
N GLN A 274 -1.42 -15.74 -18.29
CA GLN A 274 -0.79 -17.05 -18.18
C GLN A 274 0.15 -17.22 -16.96
N ASP A 275 0.52 -16.14 -16.26
CA ASP A 275 1.43 -16.17 -15.10
C ASP A 275 0.71 -16.10 -13.72
N CYS A 276 -0.62 -16.28 -13.68
CA CYS A 276 -1.43 -16.38 -12.44
C CYS A 276 -2.16 -17.72 -12.35
#